data_AF-A0A822C8P1-F1
#
_entry.id   AF-A0A822C8P1-F1
#
_cell.length_a   1.000
_cell.length_b   1.000
_cell.length_c   1.000
_cell.angle_alpha   90.00
_cell.angle_beta   90.00
_cell.angle_gamma   90.00
#
_symmetry.space_group_name_H-M   'P 1'
#
loop_
_entity.id
_entity.type
_entity.pdbx_description
1 polymer ?
#
loop_
_entity_poly.entity_id
_entity_poly.type
_entity_poly.pdbx_seq_one_letter_code
_entity_poly.pdbx_strand_id
1 'polypeptide(L)'
;MQTILLTKLKELRHQFPEDGSQSIHVLADVFDNANGQFKLSLQQESKDHAGERIILIPYNLKNSHWVGILIEFQSDEQIKRAEYIDPVNGIDDVPDGLRKQFTEVYPYDMLQVKKHITLDGTPKNPQLNRISSSALNKSETRYITPVTVPLKDIPGAYENDAITLCDAPGFSDTAGPEVDIANSLGVIEALKRTESVKLLALSSYKSLGDRGQGIQKLAEILIHMVRGIDNKLTAIVYAFTKYPPETDINALLIDIKRSKVDTNSSLRSNSAFMAVLIDMIEKTEHGAFKINPIKGNPKELIRQLRRIKGIQDSKDVFHFSMTEETRATIDKHDLIKKYDIPEAYEQSISSISESISRYCAEEKEKFNRVMISRDGLKEGDIRDYQACVEYLQQIQLTKEHLGPSLALPEILMQNITFHLEERRRTLQEEDLDSPLIEIYLDNF
;
A
#
# COMPACT_ATOMS: atom_id res chain seq x y z
N MET A 1 16.71 -31.28 8.71
CA MET A 1 16.18 -30.07 8.03
C MET A 1 17.26 -29.30 7.24
N GLN A 2 18.52 -29.24 7.69
CA GLN A 2 19.64 -28.58 6.97
C GLN A 2 20.08 -29.24 5.64
N THR A 3 19.61 -30.44 5.32
CA THR A 3 20.07 -31.21 4.15
C THR A 3 19.28 -30.93 2.86
N ILE A 4 18.08 -30.36 2.96
CA ILE A 4 17.12 -30.40 1.86
C ILE A 4 17.40 -29.29 0.83
N LEU A 5 17.78 -28.09 1.27
CA LEU A 5 18.21 -27.02 0.36
C LEU A 5 19.51 -27.38 -0.38
N LEU A 6 20.50 -27.93 0.33
CA LEU A 6 21.74 -28.41 -0.28
C LEU A 6 21.48 -29.48 -1.35
N THR A 7 20.63 -30.47 -1.06
CA THR A 7 20.21 -31.48 -2.05
C THR A 7 19.52 -30.81 -3.23
N LYS A 8 18.65 -29.84 -2.99
CA LYS A 8 17.92 -29.17 -4.07
C LYS A 8 18.81 -28.31 -4.96
N LEU A 9 19.77 -27.60 -4.38
CA LEU A 9 20.79 -26.85 -5.09
C LEU A 9 21.67 -27.77 -5.96
N LYS A 10 22.04 -28.96 -5.45
CA LYS A 10 22.80 -29.97 -6.22
C LYS A 10 21.98 -30.57 -7.36
N GLU A 11 20.69 -30.88 -7.12
CA GLU A 11 19.75 -31.36 -8.15
C GLU A 11 19.57 -30.35 -9.27
N LEU A 12 19.30 -29.08 -8.92
CA LEU A 12 19.16 -28.01 -9.89
C LEU A 12 20.43 -27.90 -10.74
N ARG A 13 21.62 -27.85 -10.11
CA ARG A 13 22.91 -27.80 -10.82
C ARG A 13 23.10 -28.93 -11.84
N HIS A 14 22.60 -30.14 -11.57
CA HIS A 14 22.71 -31.28 -12.49
C HIS A 14 21.66 -31.31 -13.60
N GLN A 15 20.53 -30.60 -13.44
CA GLN A 15 19.45 -30.53 -14.43
C GLN A 15 19.72 -29.53 -15.56
N PHE A 16 20.86 -28.83 -15.55
CA PHE A 16 21.24 -27.87 -16.60
C PHE A 16 22.26 -28.51 -17.58
N PRO A 17 21.93 -28.68 -18.87
CA PRO A 17 22.85 -29.20 -19.88
C PRO A 17 23.85 -28.13 -20.37
N GLU A 18 25.08 -28.54 -20.70
CA GLU A 18 26.21 -27.69 -21.12
C GLU A 18 25.99 -26.86 -22.40
N ASP A 19 24.89 -27.04 -23.15
CA ASP A 19 24.75 -26.49 -24.52
C ASP A 19 24.00 -25.15 -24.65
N GLY A 20 23.53 -24.56 -23.54
CA GLY A 20 23.08 -23.16 -23.51
C GLY A 20 21.86 -22.80 -24.37
N SER A 21 21.12 -23.75 -24.95
CA SER A 21 19.97 -23.44 -25.81
C SER A 21 18.65 -23.29 -25.02
N GLN A 22 18.25 -22.03 -24.71
CA GLN A 22 16.94 -21.47 -24.24
C GLN A 22 15.97 -22.36 -23.41
N SER A 23 15.29 -21.98 -22.31
CA SER A 23 15.04 -20.76 -21.54
C SER A 23 14.75 -21.20 -20.09
N ILE A 24 15.27 -20.51 -19.06
CA ILE A 24 15.24 -21.00 -17.67
C ILE A 24 13.92 -20.72 -16.97
N HIS A 25 13.39 -21.76 -16.31
CA HIS A 25 12.51 -21.66 -15.14
C HIS A 25 12.61 -22.93 -14.28
N VAL A 26 12.87 -22.81 -12.97
CA VAL A 26 12.39 -23.82 -11.99
C VAL A 26 11.97 -23.15 -10.68
N LEU A 27 10.66 -23.16 -10.42
CA LEU A 27 10.06 -23.05 -9.09
C LEU A 27 10.17 -24.43 -8.42
N ALA A 28 11.09 -24.58 -7.48
CA ALA A 28 11.10 -25.76 -6.63
C ALA A 28 10.81 -25.35 -5.20
N ASP A 29 9.57 -25.55 -4.78
CA ASP A 29 9.22 -25.56 -3.38
C ASP A 29 10.00 -26.71 -2.73
N VAL A 30 10.75 -26.42 -1.66
CA VAL A 30 11.43 -27.44 -0.88
C VAL A 30 10.38 -28.35 -0.18
N PHE A 31 9.11 -27.91 -0.09
CA PHE A 31 8.03 -28.58 0.64
C PHE A 31 6.59 -28.34 0.13
N ASP A 32 6.30 -28.12 -1.16
CA ASP A 32 4.92 -28.00 -1.72
C ASP A 32 3.85 -27.22 -0.88
N ASN A 33 4.25 -26.29 -0.01
CA ASN A 33 3.43 -25.67 1.04
C ASN A 33 3.50 -24.14 1.03
N ALA A 34 4.04 -23.51 -0.02
CA ALA A 34 4.01 -22.07 -0.14
C ALA A 34 2.55 -21.53 -0.21
N ASN A 35 2.18 -20.69 0.76
CA ASN A 35 0.93 -19.91 0.76
C ASN A 35 0.77 -19.16 -0.59
N GLY A 36 -0.45 -19.15 -1.13
CA GLY A 36 -0.80 -18.61 -2.45
C GLY A 36 -0.25 -17.21 -2.75
N GLN A 37 -0.09 -16.33 -1.76
CA GLN A 37 0.50 -14.99 -1.97
C GLN A 37 2.00 -15.00 -2.29
N PHE A 38 2.79 -15.89 -1.69
CA PHE A 38 4.21 -16.03 -1.99
C PHE A 38 4.40 -16.64 -3.37
N LYS A 39 3.57 -17.63 -3.72
CA LYS A 39 3.52 -18.22 -5.07
C LYS A 39 3.19 -17.19 -6.15
N LEU A 40 2.26 -16.27 -5.88
CA LEU A 40 1.92 -15.17 -6.80
C LEU A 40 3.07 -14.15 -6.96
N SER A 41 3.79 -13.85 -5.88
CA SER A 41 4.94 -12.92 -5.93
C SER A 41 6.11 -13.52 -6.72
N LEU A 42 6.37 -14.82 -6.54
CA LEU A 42 7.34 -15.56 -7.35
C LEU A 42 6.90 -15.69 -8.81
N GLN A 43 5.60 -15.85 -9.07
CA GLN A 43 5.06 -15.84 -10.44
C GLN A 43 5.19 -14.47 -11.10
N GLN A 44 5.11 -13.37 -10.35
CA GLN A 44 5.31 -12.03 -10.87
C GLN A 44 6.79 -11.74 -11.17
N GLU A 45 7.71 -12.08 -10.26
CA GLU A 45 9.16 -12.01 -10.54
C GLU A 45 9.55 -12.88 -11.75
N SER A 46 8.94 -14.05 -11.91
CA SER A 46 9.09 -14.90 -13.10
C SER A 46 8.63 -14.22 -14.41
N LYS A 47 7.56 -13.42 -14.35
CA LYS A 47 7.07 -12.63 -15.50
C LYS A 47 7.97 -11.43 -15.79
N ASP A 48 8.42 -10.75 -14.75
CA ASP A 48 9.24 -9.54 -14.83
C ASP A 48 10.65 -9.83 -15.36
N HIS A 49 11.11 -11.09 -15.23
CA HIS A 49 12.43 -11.56 -15.66
C HIS A 49 12.36 -12.63 -16.77
N ALA A 50 11.29 -12.65 -17.55
CA ALA A 50 11.11 -13.59 -18.66
C ALA A 50 12.27 -13.49 -19.68
N GLY A 51 13.01 -14.59 -19.88
CA GLY A 51 14.18 -14.65 -20.77
C GLY A 51 15.52 -14.51 -20.05
N GLU A 52 15.54 -14.13 -18.77
CA GLU A 52 16.75 -14.17 -17.92
C GLU A 52 16.93 -15.56 -17.30
N ARG A 53 18.18 -15.98 -17.11
CA ARG A 53 18.53 -17.28 -16.54
C ARG A 53 18.40 -17.23 -15.00
N ILE A 54 17.18 -17.29 -14.43
CA ILE A 54 16.95 -17.09 -12.97
C ILE A 54 16.41 -18.34 -12.25
N ILE A 55 16.98 -18.65 -11.07
CA ILE A 55 16.46 -19.62 -10.09
C ILE A 55 15.93 -18.87 -8.86
N LEU A 56 14.72 -19.21 -8.42
CA LEU A 56 14.12 -18.70 -7.17
C LEU A 56 13.80 -19.88 -6.24
N ILE A 57 14.39 -19.90 -5.04
CA ILE A 57 14.21 -20.98 -4.07
C ILE A 57 13.50 -20.45 -2.81
N PRO A 58 12.23 -20.84 -2.56
CA PRO A 58 11.60 -20.70 -1.26
C PRO A 58 12.38 -21.49 -0.20
N TYR A 59 12.70 -20.87 0.92
CA TYR A 59 13.27 -21.55 2.07
C TYR A 59 12.53 -21.15 3.33
N ASN A 60 12.08 -22.12 4.11
CA ASN A 60 11.44 -21.85 5.40
C ASN A 60 12.52 -21.88 6.49
N LEU A 61 12.86 -20.70 7.01
CA LEU A 61 13.60 -20.58 8.26
C LEU A 61 12.69 -21.04 9.39
N LYS A 62 13.23 -21.88 10.30
CA LYS A 62 12.50 -22.42 11.46
C LYS A 62 11.56 -21.36 12.06
N ASN A 63 10.31 -21.74 12.35
CA ASN A 63 9.18 -20.86 12.78
C ASN A 63 8.32 -20.25 11.66
N SER A 64 8.16 -20.94 10.52
CA SER A 64 7.25 -20.52 9.44
C SER A 64 7.65 -19.22 8.74
N HIS A 65 8.91 -18.80 8.89
CA HIS A 65 9.45 -17.60 8.27
C HIS A 65 10.00 -17.96 6.88
N TRP A 66 9.36 -17.46 5.82
CA TRP A 66 9.74 -17.79 4.45
C TRP A 66 10.70 -16.76 3.87
N VAL A 67 11.80 -17.24 3.30
CA VAL A 67 12.84 -16.45 2.63
C VAL A 67 13.08 -16.98 1.23
N GLY A 68 13.66 -16.14 0.37
CA GLY A 68 13.97 -16.47 -1.02
C GLY A 68 15.47 -16.47 -1.28
N ILE A 69 15.92 -17.36 -2.17
CA ILE A 69 17.26 -17.29 -2.79
C ILE A 69 17.06 -17.10 -4.28
N LEU A 70 17.54 -15.98 -4.82
CA LEU A 70 17.57 -15.67 -6.24
C LEU A 70 18.97 -15.96 -6.77
N ILE A 71 19.09 -16.69 -7.87
CA ILE A 71 20.36 -16.89 -8.58
C ILE A 71 20.14 -16.55 -10.05
N GLU A 72 20.86 -15.57 -10.57
CA GLU A 72 20.85 -15.21 -11.98
C GLU A 72 22.15 -15.69 -12.62
N PHE A 73 22.06 -16.36 -13.77
CA PHE A 73 23.20 -16.85 -14.54
C PHE A 73 23.43 -16.03 -15.80
N GLN A 74 24.68 -16.00 -16.25
CA GLN A 74 25.08 -15.49 -17.55
C GLN A 74 24.87 -16.55 -18.65
N SER A 75 25.11 -16.17 -19.90
CA SER A 75 25.04 -17.08 -21.05
C SER A 75 26.07 -18.21 -20.98
N ASP A 76 27.18 -18.00 -20.27
CA ASP A 76 28.27 -18.96 -20.07
C ASP A 76 28.14 -19.77 -18.74
N GLU A 77 26.96 -19.75 -18.13
CA GLU A 77 26.64 -20.49 -16.89
C GLU A 77 27.34 -19.99 -15.63
N GLN A 78 28.08 -18.88 -15.70
CA GLN A 78 28.55 -18.21 -14.49
C GLN A 78 27.41 -17.52 -13.76
N ILE A 79 27.45 -17.49 -12.43
CA ILE A 79 26.49 -16.73 -11.64
C ILE A 79 26.76 -15.23 -11.86
N LYS A 80 25.79 -14.54 -12.44
CA LYS A 80 25.78 -13.08 -12.56
C LYS A 80 25.53 -12.43 -11.21
N ARG A 81 24.60 -12.99 -10.43
CA ARG A 81 24.35 -12.60 -9.04
C ARG A 81 23.59 -13.68 -8.28
N ALA A 82 23.80 -13.72 -6.97
CA ALA A 82 23.03 -14.53 -6.05
C ALA A 82 22.56 -13.65 -4.87
N GLU A 83 21.25 -13.55 -4.69
CA GLU A 83 20.62 -12.67 -3.72
C GLU A 83 19.76 -13.46 -2.72
N TYR A 84 19.94 -13.18 -1.43
CA TYR A 84 19.07 -13.60 -0.33
C TYR A 84 17.98 -12.55 -0.11
N ILE A 85 16.74 -13.01 -0.01
CA ILE A 85 15.55 -12.19 0.08
C ILE A 85 14.82 -12.56 1.38
N ASP A 86 14.75 -11.62 2.32
CA ASP A 86 13.96 -11.76 3.54
C ASP A 86 12.79 -10.76 3.51
N PRO A 87 11.55 -11.21 3.26
CA PRO A 87 10.41 -10.32 3.11
C PRO A 87 9.90 -9.72 4.42
N VAL A 88 10.28 -10.27 5.59
CA VAL A 88 9.72 -9.86 6.89
C VAL A 88 10.68 -8.98 7.67
N ASN A 89 11.96 -9.35 7.69
CA ASN A 89 12.90 -8.77 8.64
C ASN A 89 13.92 -7.80 8.02
N GLY A 90 13.99 -7.69 6.69
CA GLY A 90 14.89 -6.74 6.01
C GLY A 90 16.35 -6.82 6.48
N ILE A 91 16.80 -8.03 6.86
CA ILE A 91 18.05 -8.25 7.62
C ILE A 91 19.28 -7.88 6.81
N ASP A 92 20.28 -7.30 7.46
CA ASP A 92 21.59 -6.92 6.88
C ASP A 92 22.54 -8.09 6.55
N ASP A 93 22.15 -9.33 6.86
CA ASP A 93 23.02 -10.51 6.69
C ASP A 93 22.27 -11.79 6.30
N VAL A 94 22.99 -12.67 5.60
CA VAL A 94 22.54 -14.00 5.18
C VAL A 94 22.81 -14.99 6.32
N PRO A 95 21.80 -15.76 6.79
CA PRO A 95 22.01 -16.76 7.84
C PRO A 95 23.18 -17.70 7.53
N ASP A 96 24.10 -17.91 8.47
CA ASP A 96 25.34 -18.70 8.28
C ASP A 96 25.08 -20.10 7.70
N GLY A 97 24.00 -20.74 8.15
CA GLY A 97 23.60 -22.06 7.65
C GLY A 97 23.23 -22.06 6.17
N LEU A 98 22.63 -20.98 5.67
CA LEU A 98 22.32 -20.79 4.25
C LEU A 98 23.58 -20.44 3.45
N ARG A 99 24.39 -19.52 3.97
CA ARG A 99 25.68 -19.13 3.38
C ARG A 99 26.59 -20.34 3.16
N LYS A 100 26.69 -21.22 4.15
CA LYS A 100 27.50 -22.45 4.08
C LYS A 100 26.98 -23.43 3.01
N GLN A 101 25.66 -23.65 2.96
CA GLN A 101 25.06 -24.56 1.97
C GLN A 101 25.19 -24.03 0.54
N PHE A 102 25.04 -22.71 0.35
CA PHE A 102 25.23 -22.08 -0.95
C PHE A 102 26.69 -22.21 -1.42
N THR A 103 27.65 -21.88 -0.55
CA THR A 103 29.09 -21.97 -0.84
C THR A 103 29.53 -23.41 -1.15
N GLU A 104 28.87 -24.42 -0.58
CA GLU A 104 29.17 -25.82 -0.91
C GLU A 104 28.82 -26.18 -2.37
N VAL A 105 27.81 -25.52 -2.95
CA VAL A 105 27.40 -25.78 -4.34
C VAL A 105 28.09 -24.82 -5.32
N TYR A 106 28.30 -23.58 -4.91
CA TYR A 106 28.94 -22.51 -5.69
C TYR A 106 30.11 -21.90 -4.89
N PRO A 107 31.29 -22.55 -4.88
CA PRO A 107 32.40 -22.19 -3.98
C PRO A 107 33.09 -20.87 -4.32
N TYR A 108 32.85 -20.33 -5.52
CA TYR A 108 33.45 -19.08 -5.99
C TYR A 108 32.47 -17.90 -5.97
N ASP A 109 31.23 -18.12 -5.57
CA ASP A 109 30.17 -17.11 -5.57
C ASP A 109 29.70 -16.84 -4.15
N MET A 110 29.26 -15.60 -3.89
CA MET A 110 28.72 -15.20 -2.60
C MET A 110 27.24 -14.89 -2.71
N LEU A 111 26.45 -15.51 -1.81
CA LEU A 111 25.07 -15.12 -1.58
C LEU A 111 25.05 -13.77 -0.83
N GLN A 112 24.51 -12.74 -1.48
CA GLN A 112 24.45 -11.37 -0.95
C GLN A 112 23.03 -11.04 -0.50
N VAL A 113 22.86 -10.17 0.49
CA VAL A 113 21.52 -9.68 0.84
C VAL A 113 21.01 -8.74 -0.27
N LYS A 114 19.75 -8.92 -0.69
CA LYS A 114 19.08 -7.95 -1.57
C LYS A 114 18.89 -6.65 -0.78
N LYS A 115 19.68 -5.63 -1.08
CA LYS A 115 19.66 -4.36 -0.36
C LYS A 115 18.29 -3.69 -0.49
N HIS A 116 17.57 -3.57 0.63
CA HIS A 116 16.36 -2.75 0.73
C HIS A 116 16.77 -1.31 1.02
N ILE A 117 16.04 -0.33 0.46
CA ILE A 117 16.20 1.07 0.87
C ILE A 117 15.37 1.26 2.13
N THR A 118 16.03 1.28 3.28
CA THR A 118 15.40 1.56 4.58
C THR A 118 15.82 2.94 5.07
N LEU A 119 15.12 3.45 6.08
CA LEU A 119 15.57 4.65 6.80
C LEU A 119 16.78 4.26 7.68
N ASP A 120 17.85 5.06 7.59
CA ASP A 120 18.98 4.95 8.51
C ASP A 120 18.59 5.60 9.86
N GLY A 121 18.12 4.77 10.80
CA GLY A 121 17.66 5.17 12.12
C GLY A 121 16.19 5.62 12.19
N THR A 122 15.80 6.15 13.35
CA THR A 122 14.42 6.62 13.59
C THR A 122 14.17 7.94 12.84
N PRO A 123 13.11 8.06 12.03
CA PRO A 123 12.84 9.31 11.33
C PRO A 123 12.48 10.41 12.33
N LYS A 124 13.03 11.61 12.09
CA LYS A 124 12.72 12.80 12.91
C LYS A 124 11.25 13.19 12.84
N ASN A 125 10.60 12.94 11.70
CA ASN A 125 9.17 13.19 11.51
C ASN A 125 8.37 11.94 11.89
N PRO A 126 7.54 11.98 12.95
CA PRO A 126 6.79 10.81 13.41
C PRO A 126 5.75 10.32 12.37
N GLN A 127 5.33 11.17 11.43
CA GLN A 127 4.44 10.77 10.33
C GLN A 127 5.11 9.79 9.35
N LEU A 128 6.44 9.72 9.33
CA LEU A 128 7.20 8.77 8.52
C LEU A 128 7.36 7.39 9.18
N ASN A 129 7.00 7.22 10.45
CA ASN A 129 7.12 5.93 11.16
C ASN A 129 6.23 4.82 10.55
N ARG A 130 5.24 5.21 9.76
CA ARG A 130 4.30 4.30 9.08
C ARG A 130 4.64 4.08 7.60
N ILE A 131 5.73 4.66 7.10
CA ILE A 131 6.14 4.54 5.70
C ILE A 131 7.19 3.44 5.59
N SER A 132 6.87 2.42 4.78
CA SER A 132 7.79 1.33 4.46
C SER A 132 8.08 1.35 2.96
N SER A 133 9.36 1.29 2.59
CA SER A 133 9.80 1.22 1.19
C SER A 133 10.54 -0.09 0.96
N SER A 134 9.96 -0.96 0.14
CA SER A 134 10.60 -2.22 -0.28
C SER A 134 10.25 -2.51 -1.73
N ALA A 135 11.13 -3.22 -2.42
CA ALA A 135 10.84 -3.76 -3.75
C ALA A 135 9.70 -4.81 -3.73
N LEU A 136 9.37 -5.33 -2.54
CA LEU A 136 8.32 -6.33 -2.32
C LEU A 136 7.08 -5.78 -1.61
N ASN A 137 7.11 -4.52 -1.16
CA ASN A 137 5.93 -3.90 -0.58
C ASN A 137 4.94 -3.63 -1.70
N LYS A 138 3.76 -4.26 -1.64
CA LYS A 138 2.59 -3.76 -2.36
C LYS A 138 2.14 -2.48 -1.68
N SER A 139 1.61 -1.53 -2.46
CA SER A 139 1.05 -0.31 -1.90
C SER A 139 -0.06 -0.65 -0.90
N GLU A 140 0.24 -0.59 0.41
CA GLU A 140 -0.75 -0.72 1.48
C GLU A 140 -1.56 0.57 1.69
N THR A 141 -1.13 1.66 1.05
CA THR A 141 -1.82 2.95 1.08
C THR A 141 -3.21 2.76 0.51
N ARG A 142 -4.24 2.72 1.36
CA ARG A 142 -5.66 2.70 0.99
C ARG A 142 -6.29 4.10 0.92
N TYR A 143 -5.62 5.08 1.53
CA TYR A 143 -6.10 6.45 1.69
C TYR A 143 -4.96 7.43 1.46
N ILE A 144 -5.30 8.66 1.06
CA ILE A 144 -4.30 9.73 1.01
C ILE A 144 -3.68 9.94 2.39
N THR A 145 -2.37 9.79 2.48
CA THR A 145 -1.61 9.97 3.72
C THR A 145 -0.78 11.24 3.63
N PRO A 146 -1.14 12.30 4.37
CA PRO A 146 -0.38 13.54 4.37
C PRO A 146 0.86 13.44 5.28
N VAL A 147 1.99 13.88 4.77
CA VAL A 147 3.25 14.05 5.48
C VAL A 147 3.65 15.51 5.40
N THR A 148 3.65 16.20 6.53
CA THR A 148 4.09 17.60 6.58
C THR A 148 5.58 17.65 6.86
N VAL A 149 6.32 18.26 5.94
CA VAL A 149 7.78 18.41 6.00
C VAL A 149 8.10 19.88 6.30
N PRO A 150 8.62 20.21 7.50
CA PRO A 150 9.14 21.53 7.78
C PRO A 150 10.32 21.83 6.86
N LEU A 151 10.32 22.97 6.17
CA LEU A 151 11.38 23.31 5.21
C LEU A 151 12.74 23.49 5.88
N LYS A 152 12.76 23.94 7.14
CA LYS A 152 13.98 24.01 7.97
C LYS A 152 14.69 22.67 8.14
N ASP A 153 13.98 21.55 8.01
CA ASP A 153 14.55 20.20 8.16
C ASP A 153 15.18 19.71 6.85
N ILE A 154 15.02 20.45 5.75
CA ILE A 154 15.63 20.16 4.46
C ILE A 154 17.03 20.80 4.42
N PRO A 155 18.10 19.99 4.23
CA PRO A 155 19.45 20.53 4.19
C PRO A 155 19.62 21.71 3.21
N GLY A 156 20.01 22.86 3.74
CA GLY A 156 20.23 24.08 2.98
C GLY A 156 18.99 24.91 2.65
N ALA A 157 17.83 24.61 3.23
CA ALA A 157 16.67 25.50 3.28
C ALA A 157 16.63 26.24 4.62
N TYR A 158 16.53 27.57 4.58
CA TYR A 158 16.55 28.44 5.78
C TYR A 158 15.20 29.15 5.93
N GLU A 159 14.10 28.41 5.83
CA GLU A 159 12.75 28.95 5.82
C GLU A 159 11.89 28.34 6.93
N ASN A 160 11.13 29.19 7.62
CA ASN A 160 10.16 28.79 8.67
C ASN A 160 8.78 28.44 8.06
N ASP A 161 8.79 27.70 6.95
CA ASP A 161 7.60 27.28 6.21
C ASP A 161 7.53 25.75 6.18
N ALA A 162 6.44 25.18 5.68
CA ALA A 162 6.25 23.74 5.56
C ALA A 162 5.60 23.36 4.23
N ILE A 163 5.87 22.13 3.77
CA ILE A 163 5.17 21.53 2.65
C ILE A 163 4.47 20.25 3.09
N THR A 164 3.20 20.10 2.74
CA THR A 164 2.47 18.83 2.93
C THR A 164 2.55 18.03 1.63
N LEU A 165 3.22 16.88 1.71
CA LEU A 165 3.25 15.88 0.65
C LEU A 165 2.19 14.83 0.95
N CYS A 166 1.34 14.55 -0.03
CA CYS A 166 0.28 13.58 0.12
C CYS A 166 0.68 12.32 -0.66
N ASP A 167 0.96 11.23 0.06
CA ASP A 167 1.08 9.92 -0.56
C ASP A 167 -0.33 9.42 -0.93
N ALA A 168 -0.50 8.89 -2.13
CA ALA A 168 -1.79 8.44 -2.64
C ALA A 168 -1.71 6.96 -3.05
N PRO A 169 -2.81 6.19 -2.91
CA PRO A 169 -2.87 4.82 -3.41
C PRO A 169 -2.45 4.76 -4.89
N GLY A 170 -1.67 3.74 -5.26
CA GLY A 170 -1.41 3.44 -6.66
C GLY A 170 -2.69 3.05 -7.38
N PHE A 171 -2.98 3.69 -8.52
CA PHE A 171 -4.06 3.27 -9.41
C PHE A 171 -3.67 1.95 -10.09
N SER A 172 -4.61 1.00 -10.18
CA SER A 172 -4.38 -0.33 -10.77
C SER A 172 -3.40 -1.27 -10.04
N ASP A 173 -2.95 -0.95 -8.82
CA ASP A 173 -2.03 -1.78 -8.02
C ASP A 173 -2.74 -2.49 -6.84
N THR A 174 -4.03 -2.78 -7.01
CA THR A 174 -4.91 -3.14 -5.89
C THR A 174 -5.39 -4.59 -5.93
N ALA A 175 -5.86 -5.07 -4.78
CA ALA A 175 -6.33 -6.43 -4.55
C ALA A 175 -7.72 -6.74 -5.18
N GLY A 176 -8.14 -5.99 -6.21
CA GLY A 176 -9.40 -6.19 -6.93
C GLY A 176 -10.10 -4.87 -7.31
N PRO A 177 -11.12 -4.95 -8.20
CA PRO A 177 -11.91 -3.80 -8.67
C PRO A 177 -12.54 -2.98 -7.53
N GLU A 178 -13.01 -3.63 -6.47
CA GLU A 178 -13.67 -2.96 -5.33
C GLU A 178 -12.70 -2.05 -4.57
N VAL A 179 -11.45 -2.51 -4.40
CA VAL A 179 -10.40 -1.74 -3.74
C VAL A 179 -9.96 -0.57 -4.63
N ASP A 180 -9.91 -0.77 -5.96
CA ASP A 180 -9.63 0.29 -6.93
C ASP A 180 -10.70 1.41 -6.89
N ILE A 181 -11.98 1.04 -6.79
CA ILE A 181 -13.10 1.98 -6.63
C ILE A 181 -12.99 2.74 -5.31
N ALA A 182 -12.80 2.04 -4.18
CA ALA A 182 -12.72 2.67 -2.87
C ALA A 182 -11.53 3.65 -2.78
N ASN A 183 -10.36 3.23 -3.27
CA ASN A 183 -9.16 4.07 -3.33
C ASN A 183 -9.40 5.31 -4.20
N SER A 184 -10.01 5.14 -5.37
CA SER A 184 -10.30 6.24 -6.29
C SER A 184 -11.30 7.23 -5.69
N LEU A 185 -12.37 6.76 -5.02
CA LEU A 185 -13.30 7.63 -4.30
C LEU A 185 -12.60 8.39 -3.16
N GLY A 186 -11.80 7.69 -2.35
CA GLY A 186 -11.05 8.30 -1.25
C GLY A 186 -10.08 9.39 -1.71
N VAL A 187 -9.35 9.13 -2.81
CA VAL A 187 -8.45 10.12 -3.43
C VAL A 187 -9.24 11.34 -3.89
N ILE A 188 -10.32 11.14 -4.65
CA ILE A 188 -11.07 12.25 -5.23
C ILE A 188 -11.75 13.10 -4.15
N GLU A 189 -12.37 12.49 -3.16
CA GLU A 189 -13.01 13.23 -2.07
C GLU A 189 -12.00 13.99 -1.21
N ALA A 190 -10.81 13.42 -0.97
CA ALA A 190 -9.73 14.15 -0.33
C ALA A 190 -9.26 15.34 -1.18
N LEU A 191 -9.05 15.15 -2.49
CA LEU A 191 -8.63 16.22 -3.40
C LEU A 191 -9.65 17.36 -3.45
N LYS A 192 -10.95 17.07 -3.56
CA LYS A 192 -12.03 18.08 -3.61
C LYS A 192 -12.15 18.96 -2.35
N ARG A 193 -11.64 18.48 -1.22
CA ARG A 193 -11.66 19.21 0.06
C ARG A 193 -10.42 20.09 0.26
N THR A 194 -9.48 20.07 -0.67
CA THR A 194 -8.27 20.91 -0.61
C THR A 194 -8.48 22.25 -1.32
N GLU A 195 -7.91 23.32 -0.76
CA GLU A 195 -7.96 24.65 -1.36
C GLU A 195 -7.22 24.70 -2.70
N SER A 196 -6.07 24.03 -2.78
CA SER A 196 -5.22 24.01 -3.97
C SER A 196 -4.43 22.71 -4.07
N VAL A 197 -4.42 22.09 -5.26
CA VAL A 197 -3.70 20.82 -5.52
C VAL A 197 -2.56 21.02 -6.50
N LYS A 198 -1.38 20.47 -6.20
CA LYS A 198 -0.30 20.25 -7.18
C LYS A 198 -0.16 18.75 -7.40
N LEU A 199 -0.07 18.32 -8.65
CA LEU A 199 0.07 16.90 -8.97
C LEU A 199 1.52 16.56 -9.25
N LEU A 200 2.08 15.61 -8.50
CA LEU A 200 3.37 15.01 -8.78
C LEU A 200 3.15 13.66 -9.49
N ALA A 201 3.24 13.68 -10.81
CA ALA A 201 3.10 12.50 -11.66
C ALA A 201 4.44 11.76 -11.73
N LEU A 202 4.54 10.64 -11.00
CA LEU A 202 5.75 9.85 -10.88
C LEU A 202 5.76 8.71 -11.91
N SER A 203 6.79 8.67 -12.77
CA SER A 203 7.04 7.56 -13.69
C SER A 203 8.29 6.81 -13.27
N SER A 204 8.25 5.48 -13.19
CA SER A 204 9.42 4.66 -12.94
C SER A 204 9.95 4.00 -14.21
N TYR A 205 11.27 3.78 -14.30
CA TYR A 205 11.87 3.09 -15.44
C TYR A 205 11.28 1.69 -15.66
N LYS A 206 11.08 0.93 -14.58
CA LYS A 206 10.46 -0.40 -14.64
C LYS A 206 9.03 -0.34 -15.21
N SER A 207 8.24 0.65 -14.81
CA SER A 207 6.86 0.80 -15.29
C SER A 207 6.74 1.26 -16.74
N LEU A 208 7.82 1.76 -17.35
CA LEU A 208 7.80 2.25 -18.73
C LEU A 208 7.39 1.15 -19.72
N GLY A 209 7.84 -0.09 -19.48
CA GLY A 209 7.70 -1.23 -20.40
C GLY A 209 8.45 -1.03 -21.71
N ASP A 210 8.44 -2.04 -22.58
CA ASP A 210 9.23 -2.06 -23.83
C ASP A 210 8.84 -0.95 -24.83
N ARG A 211 7.67 -0.32 -24.66
CA ARG A 211 7.06 0.60 -25.63
C ARG A 211 6.32 1.78 -24.99
N GLY A 212 6.80 2.28 -23.85
CA GLY A 212 6.23 3.47 -23.20
C GLY A 212 4.80 3.28 -22.70
N GLN A 213 4.39 2.05 -22.39
CA GLN A 213 3.07 1.73 -21.84
C GLN A 213 2.83 2.42 -20.50
N GLY A 214 3.88 2.57 -19.67
CA GLY A 214 3.78 3.29 -18.41
C GLY A 214 3.40 4.76 -18.56
N ILE A 215 3.93 5.43 -19.59
CA ILE A 215 3.59 6.83 -19.88
C ILE A 215 2.15 6.96 -20.35
N GLN A 216 1.68 6.02 -21.18
CA GLN A 216 0.29 6.00 -21.61
C GLN A 216 -0.66 5.82 -20.42
N LYS A 217 -0.42 4.83 -19.56
CA LYS A 217 -1.22 4.60 -18.35
C LYS A 217 -1.24 5.82 -17.43
N LEU A 218 -0.07 6.46 -17.22
CA LEU A 218 0.02 7.67 -16.42
C LEU A 218 -0.81 8.81 -17.01
N ALA A 219 -0.75 9.01 -18.32
CA ALA A 219 -1.55 10.01 -19.00
C ALA A 219 -3.05 9.73 -18.90
N GLU A 220 -3.47 8.48 -19.09
CA GLU A 220 -4.87 8.05 -18.92
C GLU A 220 -5.38 8.31 -17.50
N ILE A 221 -4.58 8.00 -16.47
CA ILE A 221 -4.93 8.32 -15.07
C ILE A 221 -5.16 9.82 -14.90
N LEU A 222 -4.27 10.66 -15.41
CA LEU A 222 -4.39 12.12 -15.30
C LEU A 222 -5.63 12.65 -16.03
N ILE A 223 -5.89 12.17 -17.25
CA ILE A 223 -7.04 12.58 -18.08
C ILE A 223 -8.36 12.23 -17.40
N HIS A 224 -8.46 11.02 -16.84
CA HIS A 224 -9.66 10.56 -16.16
C HIS A 224 -9.80 11.10 -14.73
N MET A 225 -8.74 11.61 -14.12
CA MET A 225 -8.81 12.21 -12.78
C MET A 225 -9.12 13.71 -12.85
N VAL A 226 -8.63 14.41 -13.87
CA VAL A 226 -8.65 15.88 -13.95
C VAL A 226 -9.52 16.33 -15.13
N ARG A 227 -10.66 16.94 -14.83
CA ARG A 227 -11.56 17.48 -15.84
C ARG A 227 -10.89 18.66 -16.57
N GLY A 228 -10.87 18.58 -17.90
CA GLY A 228 -10.26 19.62 -18.73
C GLY A 228 -8.74 19.70 -18.56
N ILE A 229 -8.08 18.56 -18.35
CA ILE A 229 -6.63 18.42 -18.12
C ILE A 229 -5.77 19.38 -18.93
N ASP A 230 -6.08 19.60 -20.21
CA ASP A 230 -5.36 20.48 -21.14
C ASP A 230 -5.13 21.89 -20.58
N ASN A 231 -6.06 22.43 -19.80
CA ASN A 231 -5.93 23.76 -19.18
C ASN A 231 -5.31 23.75 -17.77
N LYS A 232 -5.01 22.55 -17.23
CA LYS A 232 -4.43 22.34 -15.88
C LYS A 232 -3.01 21.76 -15.91
N LEU A 233 -2.45 21.49 -17.09
CA LEU A 233 -1.11 20.93 -17.25
C LEU A 233 -0.03 21.70 -16.48
N THR A 234 -0.15 23.02 -16.36
CA THR A 234 0.79 23.85 -15.58
C THR A 234 0.91 23.48 -14.11
N ALA A 235 -0.10 22.82 -13.53
CA ALA A 235 -0.12 22.36 -12.13
C ALA A 235 0.46 20.95 -11.92
N ILE A 236 0.97 20.33 -12.99
CA ILE A 236 1.49 18.95 -12.99
C ILE A 236 3.01 18.96 -13.10
N VAL A 237 3.66 18.21 -12.22
CA VAL A 237 5.10 17.97 -12.22
C VAL A 237 5.34 16.53 -12.63
N TYR A 238 6.11 16.32 -13.68
CA TYR A 238 6.53 14.98 -14.07
C TYR A 238 7.88 14.66 -13.44
N ALA A 239 7.92 13.60 -12.64
CA ALA A 239 9.12 13.11 -12.00
C ALA A 239 9.46 11.71 -12.47
N PHE A 240 10.75 11.45 -12.66
CA PHE A 240 11.24 10.20 -13.21
C PHE A 240 12.13 9.51 -12.18
N THR A 241 11.75 8.31 -11.74
CA THR A 241 12.48 7.55 -10.71
C THR A 241 13.04 6.24 -11.27
N LYS A 242 14.15 5.77 -10.71
CA LYS A 242 14.81 4.51 -11.08
C LYS A 242 15.33 4.46 -12.54
N TYR A 243 15.38 5.59 -13.24
CA TYR A 243 16.00 5.67 -14.57
C TYR A 243 17.53 5.66 -14.45
N PRO A 244 18.23 4.99 -15.38
CA PRO A 244 19.67 5.11 -15.47
C PRO A 244 20.10 6.60 -15.58
N PRO A 245 21.22 6.99 -14.94
CA PRO A 245 21.68 8.37 -14.92
C PRO A 245 21.82 9.00 -16.31
N GLU A 246 22.33 8.23 -17.25
CA GLU A 246 22.61 8.58 -18.65
C GLU A 246 21.38 8.60 -19.56
N THR A 247 20.22 8.09 -19.11
CA THR A 247 19.02 8.07 -19.95
C THR A 247 18.53 9.47 -20.26
N ASP A 248 18.47 9.83 -21.54
CA ASP A 248 17.78 11.03 -21.99
C ASP A 248 16.26 10.77 -22.06
N ILE A 249 15.56 11.24 -21.04
CA ILE A 249 14.11 11.08 -20.93
C ILE A 249 13.36 11.86 -22.00
N ASN A 250 13.87 13.04 -22.40
CA ASN A 250 13.22 13.85 -23.42
C ASN A 250 13.28 13.13 -24.77
N ALA A 251 14.46 12.64 -25.15
CA ALA A 251 14.64 11.84 -26.36
C ALA A 251 13.75 10.59 -26.35
N LEU A 252 13.64 9.91 -25.21
CA LEU A 252 12.78 8.75 -25.03
C LEU A 252 11.28 9.09 -25.23
N LEU A 253 10.80 10.20 -24.67
CA LEU A 253 9.41 10.64 -24.85
C LEU A 253 9.12 11.03 -26.31
N ILE A 254 10.06 11.69 -26.98
CA ILE A 254 9.98 11.99 -28.41
C ILE A 254 9.91 10.71 -29.24
N ASP A 255 10.72 9.70 -28.90
CA ASP A 255 10.71 8.42 -29.59
C ASP A 255 9.38 7.67 -29.38
N ILE A 256 8.82 7.68 -28.16
CA ILE A 256 7.49 7.13 -27.89
C ILE A 256 6.43 7.83 -28.75
N LYS A 257 6.48 9.17 -28.85
CA LYS A 257 5.56 9.92 -29.70
C LYS A 257 5.67 9.47 -31.17
N ARG A 258 6.88 9.40 -31.72
CA ARG A 258 7.12 9.02 -33.12
C ARG A 258 6.72 7.58 -33.42
N SER A 259 7.17 6.65 -32.60
CA SER A 259 7.03 5.21 -32.85
C SER A 259 5.62 4.70 -32.61
N LYS A 260 4.86 5.30 -31.67
CA LYS A 260 3.57 4.78 -31.22
C LYS A 260 2.39 5.70 -31.51
N VAL A 261 2.58 7.01 -31.36
CA VAL A 261 1.46 7.95 -31.48
C VAL A 261 1.26 8.39 -32.91
N ASP A 262 2.35 8.73 -33.60
CA ASP A 262 2.27 9.13 -35.01
C ASP A 262 1.87 7.95 -35.92
N THR A 263 2.07 6.71 -35.48
CA THR A 263 1.69 5.47 -36.18
C THR A 263 0.31 4.93 -35.78
N ASN A 264 -0.33 5.45 -34.73
CA ASN A 264 -1.64 5.02 -34.25
C ASN A 264 -2.67 6.16 -34.32
N SER A 265 -3.61 6.05 -35.27
CA SER A 265 -4.62 7.09 -35.52
C SER A 265 -5.56 7.34 -34.33
N SER A 266 -5.83 6.34 -33.48
CA SER A 266 -6.69 6.52 -32.30
C SER A 266 -5.99 7.32 -31.21
N LEU A 267 -4.71 7.05 -30.94
CA LEU A 267 -3.92 7.83 -29.99
C LEU A 267 -3.68 9.26 -30.49
N ARG A 268 -3.42 9.41 -31.79
CA ARG A 268 -3.21 10.74 -32.41
C ARG A 268 -4.45 11.62 -32.36
N SER A 269 -5.64 11.03 -32.41
CA SER A 269 -6.92 11.75 -32.33
C SER A 269 -7.38 12.03 -30.90
N ASN A 270 -6.75 11.42 -29.89
CA ASN A 270 -7.01 11.72 -28.49
C ASN A 270 -6.27 13.01 -28.09
N SER A 271 -6.96 14.15 -28.17
CA SER A 271 -6.39 15.48 -27.90
C SER A 271 -5.81 15.60 -26.49
N ALA A 272 -6.48 15.01 -25.49
CA ALA A 272 -6.06 15.11 -24.09
C ALA A 272 -4.78 14.31 -23.83
N PHE A 273 -4.68 13.11 -24.40
CA PHE A 273 -3.45 12.32 -24.35
C PHE A 273 -2.29 13.04 -25.03
N MET A 274 -2.53 13.59 -26.22
CA MET A 274 -1.53 14.38 -26.94
C MET A 274 -1.05 15.59 -26.14
N ALA A 275 -1.97 16.32 -25.49
CA ALA A 275 -1.64 17.47 -24.67
C ALA A 275 -0.74 17.09 -23.49
N VAL A 276 -1.07 16.01 -22.77
CA VAL A 276 -0.23 15.48 -21.68
C VAL A 276 1.15 15.05 -22.17
N LEU A 277 1.24 14.32 -23.29
CA LEU A 277 2.53 13.87 -23.82
C LEU A 277 3.40 15.03 -24.31
N ILE A 278 2.81 16.00 -24.99
CA ILE A 278 3.51 17.21 -25.44
C ILE A 278 4.04 18.00 -24.23
N ASP A 279 3.22 18.21 -23.20
CA ASP A 279 3.63 18.91 -21.97
C ASP A 279 4.75 18.17 -21.23
N MET A 280 4.74 16.83 -21.21
CA MET A 280 5.87 16.04 -20.70
C MET A 280 7.16 16.28 -21.50
N ILE A 281 7.07 16.33 -22.84
CA ILE A 281 8.23 16.59 -23.71
C ILE A 281 8.76 18.00 -23.46
N GLU A 282 7.91 19.02 -23.48
CA GLU A 282 8.31 20.42 -23.25
C GLU A 282 8.97 20.60 -21.89
N LYS A 283 8.39 20.06 -20.82
CA LYS A 283 8.96 20.16 -19.46
C LYS A 283 10.27 19.39 -19.26
N THR A 284 10.63 18.51 -20.19
CA THR A 284 11.88 17.73 -20.13
C THR A 284 12.97 18.24 -21.06
N GLU A 285 12.69 19.25 -21.90
CA GLU A 285 13.62 19.78 -22.92
C GLU A 285 14.95 20.27 -22.33
N HIS A 286 14.92 20.90 -21.16
CA HIS A 286 16.11 21.41 -20.47
C HIS A 286 16.62 20.48 -19.36
N GLY A 287 16.21 19.21 -19.41
CA GLY A 287 16.57 18.20 -18.43
C GLY A 287 15.35 17.71 -17.66
N ALA A 288 15.18 16.40 -17.66
CA ALA A 288 14.09 15.77 -16.92
C ALA A 288 14.34 15.77 -15.41
N PHE A 289 13.25 15.93 -14.68
CA PHE A 289 13.29 15.93 -13.23
C PHE A 289 13.42 14.50 -12.68
N LYS A 290 14.66 14.05 -12.48
CA LYS A 290 14.96 12.71 -11.97
C LYS A 290 15.02 12.68 -10.45
N ILE A 291 14.20 11.84 -9.83
CA ILE A 291 14.22 11.60 -8.38
C ILE A 291 15.07 10.36 -8.09
N ASN A 292 16.13 10.55 -7.29
CA ASN A 292 16.91 9.47 -6.71
C ASN A 292 16.80 9.56 -5.18
N PRO A 293 16.16 8.59 -4.50
CA PRO A 293 15.98 8.67 -3.05
C PRO A 293 17.27 8.56 -2.24
N ILE A 294 18.36 8.06 -2.85
CA ILE A 294 19.66 7.85 -2.18
C ILE A 294 20.62 9.02 -2.46
N LYS A 295 20.73 9.42 -3.73
CA LYS A 295 21.72 10.41 -4.21
C LYS A 295 21.09 11.72 -4.67
N GLY A 296 19.78 11.86 -4.54
CA GLY A 296 19.03 13.00 -5.04
C GLY A 296 19.24 14.27 -4.22
N ASN A 297 18.79 15.38 -4.79
CA ASN A 297 18.81 16.67 -4.13
C ASN A 297 17.38 17.08 -3.73
N PRO A 298 16.96 16.85 -2.47
CA PRO A 298 15.60 17.17 -2.02
C PRO A 298 15.29 18.66 -2.08
N LYS A 299 16.31 19.54 -1.97
CA LYS A 299 16.12 20.99 -2.09
C LYS A 299 15.66 21.39 -3.48
N GLU A 300 16.20 20.76 -4.53
CA GLU A 300 15.79 21.04 -5.91
C GLU A 300 14.35 20.56 -6.17
N LEU A 301 13.98 19.39 -5.64
CA LEU A 301 12.61 18.88 -5.69
C LEU A 301 11.62 19.89 -5.12
N ILE A 302 11.86 20.33 -3.88
CA ILE A 302 10.96 21.30 -3.22
C ILE A 302 10.95 22.63 -3.96
N ARG A 303 12.10 23.11 -4.45
CA ARG A 303 12.18 24.36 -5.22
C ARG A 303 11.29 24.31 -6.46
N GLN A 304 11.30 23.20 -7.19
CA GLN A 304 10.46 23.02 -8.38
C GLN A 304 8.98 22.93 -8.02
N LEU A 305 8.62 22.13 -7.01
CA LEU A 305 7.24 22.00 -6.53
C LEU A 305 6.66 23.34 -6.06
N ARG A 306 7.46 24.23 -5.49
CA ARG A 306 7.01 25.56 -5.03
C ARG A 306 6.71 26.53 -6.17
N ARG A 307 7.49 26.49 -7.26
CA ARG A 307 7.31 27.40 -8.41
C ARG A 307 5.99 27.20 -9.14
N ILE A 308 5.41 26.02 -9.02
CA ILE A 308 4.21 25.64 -9.73
C ILE A 308 2.98 26.14 -8.98
N LYS A 309 2.04 26.74 -9.71
CA LYS A 309 0.73 27.11 -9.17
C LYS A 309 -0.15 25.86 -9.14
N GLY A 310 -0.83 25.64 -8.01
CA GLY A 310 -1.77 24.54 -7.89
C GLY A 310 -3.08 24.84 -8.60
N ILE A 311 -3.81 23.77 -8.91
CA ILE A 311 -5.21 23.83 -9.31
C ILE A 311 -6.01 24.41 -8.15
N GLN A 312 -6.51 25.63 -8.32
CA GLN A 312 -7.44 26.25 -7.37
C GLN A 312 -8.84 25.67 -7.52
N ASP A 313 -9.64 25.76 -6.46
CA ASP A 313 -11.05 25.34 -6.43
C ASP A 313 -11.24 23.90 -6.93
N SER A 314 -10.56 22.98 -6.25
CA SER A 314 -10.44 21.56 -6.60
C SER A 314 -11.77 20.80 -6.69
N LYS A 315 -12.84 21.31 -6.05
CA LYS A 315 -14.14 20.65 -5.88
C LYS A 315 -14.77 20.14 -7.19
N ASP A 316 -14.65 20.93 -8.27
CA ASP A 316 -15.28 20.60 -9.56
C ASP A 316 -14.27 20.12 -10.62
N VAL A 317 -12.98 20.05 -10.26
CA VAL A 317 -11.91 19.66 -11.17
C VAL A 317 -11.66 18.16 -11.13
N PHE A 318 -11.70 17.58 -9.94
CA PHE A 318 -11.38 16.17 -9.74
C PHE A 318 -12.62 15.29 -9.81
N HIS A 319 -12.60 14.28 -10.68
CA HIS A 319 -13.70 13.34 -10.85
C HIS A 319 -13.26 11.90 -10.65
N PHE A 320 -14.24 11.07 -10.27
CA PHE A 320 -14.03 9.66 -10.12
C PHE A 320 -13.46 9.06 -11.41
N SER A 321 -12.26 8.50 -11.29
CA SER A 321 -11.55 7.76 -12.32
C SER A 321 -11.57 6.29 -11.95
N MET A 322 -11.79 5.42 -12.91
CA MET A 322 -11.62 3.98 -12.75
C MET A 322 -10.88 3.44 -13.97
N THR A 323 -10.08 2.40 -13.76
CA THR A 323 -9.30 1.76 -14.83
C THR A 323 -10.24 1.05 -15.81
N GLU A 324 -9.80 0.83 -17.06
CA GLU A 324 -10.59 0.03 -18.02
C GLU A 324 -10.81 -1.41 -17.54
N GLU A 325 -9.85 -1.98 -16.83
CA GLU A 325 -9.95 -3.33 -16.25
C GLU A 325 -11.03 -3.40 -15.16
N THR A 326 -11.04 -2.41 -14.25
CA THR A 326 -12.11 -2.24 -13.24
C THR A 326 -13.47 -2.07 -13.91
N ARG A 327 -13.56 -1.20 -14.92
CA ARG A 327 -14.80 -0.96 -15.66
C ARG A 327 -15.29 -2.22 -16.37
N ALA A 328 -14.42 -2.92 -17.10
CA ALA A 328 -14.75 -4.16 -17.79
C ALA A 328 -15.20 -5.25 -16.80
N THR A 329 -14.62 -5.31 -15.60
CA THR A 329 -15.01 -6.26 -14.56
C THR A 329 -16.40 -5.97 -14.01
N ILE A 330 -16.69 -4.68 -13.77
CA ILE A 330 -18.00 -4.21 -13.36
C ILE A 330 -19.06 -4.52 -14.43
N ASP A 331 -18.77 -4.18 -15.68
CA ASP A 331 -19.66 -4.41 -16.83
C ASP A 331 -19.92 -5.91 -17.05
N LYS A 332 -18.88 -6.74 -16.89
CA LYS A 332 -18.96 -8.19 -17.05
C LYS A 332 -19.78 -8.88 -15.97
N HIS A 333 -19.83 -8.32 -14.76
CA HIS A 333 -20.59 -8.90 -13.66
C HIS A 333 -22.03 -8.36 -13.56
N ASP A 334 -22.46 -7.45 -14.46
CA ASP A 334 -23.75 -6.74 -14.37
C ASP A 334 -23.98 -6.12 -12.97
N LEU A 335 -22.90 -5.91 -12.18
CA LEU A 335 -22.98 -5.56 -10.75
C LEU A 335 -23.67 -4.22 -10.55
N ILE A 336 -23.50 -3.29 -11.50
CA ILE A 336 -24.14 -1.97 -11.49
C ILE A 336 -25.54 -1.98 -12.13
N LYS A 337 -25.87 -2.95 -13.00
CA LYS A 337 -27.23 -3.05 -13.56
C LYS A 337 -28.18 -3.82 -12.64
N LYS A 338 -27.65 -4.71 -11.80
CA LYS A 338 -28.45 -5.55 -10.90
C LYS A 338 -28.72 -4.90 -9.54
N TYR A 339 -27.92 -3.90 -9.17
CA TYR A 339 -28.08 -3.16 -7.94
C TYR A 339 -28.15 -1.67 -8.26
N ASP A 340 -29.27 -1.04 -7.90
CA ASP A 340 -29.29 0.40 -7.73
C ASP A 340 -28.22 0.69 -6.66
N ILE A 341 -27.09 1.29 -7.02
CA ILE A 341 -25.94 1.50 -6.11
C ILE A 341 -26.40 2.15 -4.78
N PRO A 342 -27.34 3.12 -4.78
CA PRO A 342 -27.98 3.59 -3.56
C PRO A 342 -28.67 2.48 -2.76
N GLU A 343 -29.42 1.59 -3.40
CA GLU A 343 -30.11 0.47 -2.73
C GLU A 343 -29.12 -0.55 -2.14
N ALA A 344 -28.06 -0.93 -2.87
CA ALA A 344 -27.03 -1.83 -2.32
C ALA A 344 -26.24 -1.19 -1.18
N TYR A 345 -25.99 0.12 -1.26
CA TYR A 345 -25.40 0.89 -0.18
C TYR A 345 -26.32 0.89 1.05
N GLU A 346 -27.59 1.23 0.90
CA GLU A 346 -28.58 1.21 1.98
C GLU A 346 -28.76 -0.19 2.59
N GLN A 347 -28.80 -1.24 1.77
CA GLN A 347 -28.84 -2.63 2.25
C GLN A 347 -27.59 -3.00 3.05
N SER A 348 -26.41 -2.55 2.62
CA SER A 348 -25.15 -2.78 3.33
C SER A 348 -25.13 -2.03 4.66
N ILE A 349 -25.56 -0.77 4.68
CA ILE A 349 -25.70 0.04 5.90
C ILE A 349 -26.69 -0.63 6.87
N SER A 350 -27.84 -1.09 6.38
CA SER A 350 -28.84 -1.79 7.19
C SER A 350 -28.28 -3.08 7.78
N SER A 351 -27.59 -3.90 6.99
CA SER A 351 -27.01 -5.17 7.43
C SER A 351 -25.90 -4.98 8.48
N ILE A 352 -25.05 -3.96 8.30
CA ILE A 352 -24.02 -3.57 9.28
C ILE A 352 -24.69 -3.08 10.57
N SER A 353 -25.69 -2.22 10.46
CA SER A 353 -26.44 -1.69 11.62
C SER A 353 -27.13 -2.80 12.42
N GLU A 354 -27.76 -3.77 11.75
CA GLU A 354 -28.37 -4.94 12.40
C GLU A 354 -27.33 -5.81 13.10
N SER A 355 -26.18 -6.05 12.46
CA SER A 355 -25.11 -6.87 13.03
C SER A 355 -24.50 -6.23 14.26
N ILE A 356 -24.27 -4.91 14.24
CA ILE A 356 -23.82 -4.15 15.41
C ILE A 356 -24.89 -4.20 16.51
N SER A 357 -26.16 -4.00 16.17
CA SER A 357 -27.26 -4.05 17.15
C SER A 357 -27.38 -5.40 17.83
N ARG A 358 -27.21 -6.49 17.06
CA ARG A 358 -27.23 -7.86 17.59
C ARG A 358 -26.06 -8.10 18.53
N TYR A 359 -24.84 -7.75 18.12
CA TYR A 359 -23.65 -7.87 18.96
C TYR A 359 -23.80 -7.10 20.28
N CYS A 360 -24.33 -5.86 20.23
CA CYS A 360 -24.60 -5.07 21.43
C CYS A 360 -25.64 -5.71 22.35
N ALA A 361 -26.71 -6.28 21.79
CA ALA A 361 -27.73 -6.97 22.57
C ALA A 361 -27.16 -8.22 23.27
N GLU A 362 -26.32 -8.98 22.58
CA GLU A 362 -25.65 -10.17 23.12
C GLU A 362 -24.68 -9.81 24.26
N GLU A 363 -23.84 -8.78 24.07
CA GLU A 363 -22.93 -8.33 25.12
C GLU A 363 -23.69 -7.74 26.31
N LYS A 364 -24.77 -6.97 26.08
CA LYS A 364 -25.67 -6.49 27.14
C LYS A 364 -26.26 -7.65 27.94
N GLU A 365 -26.75 -8.69 27.28
CA GLU A 365 -27.31 -9.86 27.95
C GLU A 365 -26.25 -10.63 28.74
N LYS A 366 -25.04 -10.79 28.17
CA LYS A 366 -23.89 -11.39 28.85
C LYS A 366 -23.53 -10.63 30.13
N PHE A 367 -23.41 -9.30 30.05
CA PHE A 367 -23.14 -8.44 31.20
C PHE A 367 -24.23 -8.53 32.27
N ASN A 368 -25.50 -8.44 31.87
CA ASN A 368 -26.63 -8.54 32.79
C ASN A 368 -26.67 -9.92 33.48
N ARG A 369 -26.32 -11.01 32.79
CA ARG A 369 -26.20 -12.35 33.41
C ARG A 369 -25.10 -12.39 34.47
N VAL A 370 -23.96 -11.76 34.22
CA VAL A 370 -22.85 -11.69 35.18
C VAL A 370 -23.26 -10.86 36.41
N MET A 371 -23.94 -9.73 36.22
CA MET A 371 -24.47 -8.87 37.29
C MET A 371 -25.41 -9.63 38.26
N ILE A 372 -26.26 -10.51 37.73
CA ILE A 372 -27.23 -11.28 38.52
C ILE A 372 -26.61 -12.56 39.11
N SER A 373 -25.41 -12.94 38.65
CA SER A 373 -24.74 -14.15 39.13
C SER A 373 -24.26 -14.00 40.58
N ARG A 374 -24.24 -15.11 41.32
CA ARG A 374 -23.70 -15.14 42.70
C ARG A 374 -22.19 -14.91 42.75
N ASP A 375 -21.50 -15.10 41.64
CA ASP A 375 -20.05 -14.95 41.54
C ASP A 375 -19.61 -13.48 41.40
N GLY A 376 -20.56 -12.56 41.15
CA GLY A 376 -20.33 -11.13 41.00
C GLY A 376 -19.59 -10.77 39.70
N LEU A 377 -19.30 -9.47 39.52
CA LEU A 377 -18.47 -9.01 38.40
C LEU A 377 -17.01 -9.35 38.63
N LYS A 378 -16.37 -9.93 37.61
CA LYS A 378 -14.92 -10.05 37.57
C LYS A 378 -14.33 -8.94 36.71
N GLU A 379 -13.07 -8.62 36.96
CA GLU A 379 -12.31 -7.63 36.18
C GLU A 379 -12.25 -7.95 34.68
N GLY A 380 -12.34 -9.23 34.31
CA GLY A 380 -12.42 -9.67 32.90
C GLY A 380 -13.74 -9.27 32.23
N ASP A 381 -14.86 -9.39 32.94
CA ASP A 381 -16.19 -9.06 32.41
C ASP A 381 -16.33 -7.55 32.15
N ILE A 382 -15.72 -6.74 33.02
CA ILE A 382 -15.63 -5.28 32.88
C ILE A 382 -14.81 -4.93 31.64
N ARG A 383 -13.62 -5.54 31.47
CA ARG A 383 -12.75 -5.27 30.33
C ARG A 383 -13.38 -5.66 28.99
N ASP A 384 -14.06 -6.80 28.93
CA ASP A 384 -14.79 -7.23 27.73
C ASP A 384 -15.87 -6.20 27.35
N TYR A 385 -16.63 -5.72 28.34
CA TYR A 385 -17.68 -4.73 28.12
C TYR A 385 -17.13 -3.34 27.75
N GLN A 386 -16.02 -2.91 28.36
CA GLN A 386 -15.31 -1.68 28.00
C GLN A 386 -14.73 -1.73 26.58
N ALA A 387 -14.13 -2.85 26.19
CA ALA A 387 -13.63 -3.05 24.84
C ALA A 387 -14.77 -2.96 23.80
N CYS A 388 -15.97 -3.45 24.15
CA CYS A 388 -17.17 -3.28 23.33
C CYS A 388 -17.57 -1.80 23.21
N VAL A 389 -17.57 -1.04 24.29
CA VAL A 389 -17.85 0.42 24.27
C VAL A 389 -16.82 1.17 23.42
N GLU A 390 -15.52 0.90 23.58
CA GLU A 390 -14.45 1.54 22.80
C GLU A 390 -14.58 1.22 21.31
N TYR A 391 -14.85 -0.05 20.97
CA TYR A 391 -15.10 -0.47 19.60
C TYR A 391 -16.28 0.29 18.98
N LEU A 392 -17.36 0.48 19.74
CA LEU A 392 -18.53 1.24 19.28
C LEU A 392 -18.25 2.74 19.14
N GLN A 393 -17.43 3.34 20.01
CA GLN A 393 -16.99 4.72 19.87
C GLN A 393 -16.13 4.91 18.61
N GLN A 394 -15.27 3.95 18.28
CA GLN A 394 -14.50 3.95 17.03
C GLN A 394 -15.42 3.86 15.80
N ILE A 395 -16.47 3.04 15.85
CA ILE A 395 -17.50 2.99 14.79
C ILE A 395 -18.28 4.31 14.72
N GLN A 396 -18.45 5.01 15.83
CA GLN A 396 -19.17 6.29 15.85
C GLN A 396 -18.37 7.43 15.19
N LEU A 397 -17.06 7.28 14.95
CA LEU A 397 -16.30 8.18 14.05
C LEU A 397 -16.73 8.05 12.58
N THR A 398 -17.43 6.97 12.22
CA THR A 398 -18.09 6.74 10.91
C THR A 398 -19.57 7.16 10.88
N LYS A 399 -20.01 8.01 11.84
CA LYS A 399 -21.43 8.43 12.03
C LYS A 399 -22.11 8.97 10.78
N GLU A 400 -21.36 9.59 9.87
CA GLU A 400 -21.93 10.24 8.67
C GLU A 400 -22.63 9.24 7.73
N HIS A 401 -22.23 7.97 7.76
CA HIS A 401 -22.71 6.96 6.82
C HIS A 401 -23.72 5.96 7.42
N LEU A 402 -23.64 5.70 8.73
CA LEU A 402 -24.50 4.70 9.39
C LEU A 402 -25.85 5.27 9.86
N GLY A 403 -26.08 6.57 9.62
CA GLY A 403 -27.34 7.26 9.90
C GLY A 403 -27.63 7.50 11.40
N PRO A 404 -28.74 8.20 11.72
CA PRO A 404 -29.17 8.51 13.08
C PRO A 404 -29.64 7.28 13.89
N SER A 405 -29.65 6.08 13.30
CA SER A 405 -30.19 4.85 13.87
C SER A 405 -29.27 4.21 14.94
N LEU A 406 -28.01 4.60 15.04
CA LEU A 406 -27.06 4.12 16.05
C LEU A 406 -27.10 4.98 17.32
N ALA A 407 -28.19 4.90 18.09
CA ALA A 407 -28.26 5.41 19.46
C ALA A 407 -27.67 4.44 20.51
N LEU A 408 -26.89 3.44 20.06
CA LEU A 408 -26.47 2.30 20.89
C LEU A 408 -25.41 2.60 21.96
N PRO A 409 -24.39 3.45 21.72
CA PRO A 409 -23.33 3.66 22.72
C PRO A 409 -23.84 4.35 23.99
N GLU A 410 -24.74 5.31 23.85
CA GLU A 410 -25.37 6.01 24.98
C GLU A 410 -26.26 5.07 25.80
N ILE A 411 -27.00 4.17 25.16
CA ILE A 411 -27.85 3.17 25.84
C ILE A 411 -27.00 2.15 26.60
N LEU A 412 -25.88 1.69 26.02
CA LEU A 412 -24.95 0.77 26.68
C LEU A 412 -24.27 1.44 27.88
N MET A 413 -23.81 2.69 27.73
CA MET A 413 -23.22 3.45 28.85
C MET A 413 -24.23 3.71 29.96
N GLN A 414 -25.47 4.10 29.63
CA GLN A 414 -26.55 4.26 30.61
C GLN A 414 -26.83 2.95 31.36
N ASN A 415 -26.73 1.80 30.68
CA ASN A 415 -26.92 0.49 31.31
C ASN A 415 -25.82 0.17 32.33
N ILE A 416 -24.56 0.55 32.05
CA ILE A 416 -23.45 0.43 33.01
C ILE A 416 -23.69 1.32 34.22
N THR A 417 -23.96 2.61 33.99
CA THR A 417 -24.17 3.59 35.07
C THR A 417 -25.30 3.15 35.98
N PHE A 418 -26.44 2.73 35.41
CA PHE A 418 -27.59 2.25 36.17
C PHE A 418 -27.22 1.08 37.10
N HIS A 419 -26.52 0.06 36.59
CA HIS A 419 -26.19 -1.12 37.37
C HIS A 419 -25.08 -0.86 38.41
N LEU A 420 -24.14 0.04 38.12
CA LEU A 420 -23.15 0.49 39.11
C LEU A 420 -23.81 1.25 40.26
N GLU A 421 -24.77 2.13 39.96
CA GLU A 421 -25.54 2.86 40.98
C GLU A 421 -26.42 1.93 41.82
N GLU A 422 -27.08 0.95 41.19
CA GLU A 422 -27.88 -0.05 41.90
C GLU A 422 -27.02 -0.86 42.86
N ARG A 423 -25.84 -1.31 42.40
CA ARG A 423 -24.91 -2.07 43.24
C ARG A 423 -24.35 -1.24 44.38
N ARG A 424 -24.03 0.05 44.13
CA ARG A 424 -23.63 1.01 45.17
C ARG A 424 -24.72 1.12 46.25
N ARG A 425 -25.99 1.24 45.86
CA ARG A 425 -27.12 1.29 46.81
C ARG A 425 -27.22 0.01 47.64
N THR A 426 -27.13 -1.17 47.02
CA THR A 426 -27.19 -2.45 47.76
C THR A 426 -26.06 -2.57 48.78
N LEU A 427 -24.83 -2.17 48.41
CA LEU A 427 -23.67 -2.22 49.30
C LEU A 427 -23.80 -1.25 50.49
N GLN A 428 -24.38 -0.07 50.26
CA GLN A 428 -24.71 0.89 51.31
C GLN A 428 -25.80 0.36 52.25
N GLU A 429 -26.81 -0.35 51.72
CA GLU A 429 -27.86 -0.98 52.52
C GLU A 429 -27.35 -2.18 53.34
N GLU A 430 -26.31 -2.87 52.85
CA GLU A 430 -25.66 -4.00 53.54
C GLU A 430 -24.59 -3.57 54.57
N ASP A 431 -24.40 -2.26 54.81
CA ASP A 431 -23.42 -1.68 55.76
C ASP A 431 -21.96 -2.12 55.48
N LEU A 432 -21.66 -2.43 54.22
CA LEU A 432 -20.34 -2.80 53.72
C LEU A 432 -19.60 -1.56 53.22
N ASP A 433 -19.40 -0.59 54.12
CA ASP A 433 -18.70 0.66 53.82
C ASP A 433 -17.19 0.42 53.78
N SER A 434 -16.69 -0.13 52.67
CA SER A 434 -15.27 -0.37 52.44
C SER A 434 -14.68 0.76 51.58
N PRO A 435 -13.65 1.49 52.06
CA PRO A 435 -12.94 2.51 51.27
C PRO A 435 -12.34 1.98 49.95
N LEU A 436 -12.14 0.67 49.85
CA LEU A 436 -11.68 0.01 48.62
C LEU A 436 -12.74 0.00 47.51
N ILE A 437 -14.03 0.06 47.87
CA ILE A 437 -15.16 0.08 46.91
C ILE A 437 -15.34 1.49 46.34
N GLU A 438 -15.14 2.55 47.14
CA GLU A 438 -15.11 3.94 46.63
C GLU A 438 -13.95 4.12 45.64
N ILE A 439 -12.74 3.66 45.99
CA ILE A 439 -11.59 3.72 45.08
C ILE A 439 -11.85 2.92 43.80
N TYR A 440 -12.57 1.79 43.87
CA TYR A 440 -12.92 1.01 42.68
C TYR A 440 -13.95 1.71 41.81
N LEU A 441 -14.94 2.40 42.39
CA LEU A 441 -16.00 3.11 41.65
C LEU A 441 -15.56 4.48 41.12
N ASP A 442 -14.58 5.12 41.74
CA ASP A 442 -14.05 6.43 41.31
C ASP A 442 -13.02 6.33 40.16
N ASN A 443 -12.54 5.12 39.87
CA ASN A 443 -11.66 4.84 38.71
C ASN A 443 -12.43 4.38 37.46
N PHE A 444 -13.78 4.45 37.47
CA PHE A 444 -14.67 4.13 36.35
C PHE A 444 -15.13 5.35 35.57
#